data_AF-A0A1G1NPZ0-F1
#
_entry.id   AF-A0A1G1NPZ0-F1
#
_cell.length_a   1.000
_cell.length_b   1.000
_cell.length_c   1.000
_cell.angle_alpha   90.00
_cell.angle_beta   90.00
_cell.angle_gamma   90.00
#
_symmetry.space_group_name_H-M   'P 1'
#
loop_
_entity.id
_entity.type
_entity.pdbx_description
1 polymer ?
#
loop_
_entity_poly.entity_id
_entity_poly.type
_entity_poly.pdbx_seq_one_letter_code
_entity_poly.pdbx_strand_id
1 'polypeptide(L)'
;MKKCHNCKIVFHHPDRIRCLYCHAVLTVLSDDAPLGDAVAFLSKEDDTTVLLSNDTGSLGEVIWKKDALNPEDARYVISSYFKSRTFYFFYGLSRNELKMEKKYKRFFVHPFHFNFFLIVPWAFINVIDSVLFHLRYRQYCPTCKWKYAGKGEHDPRECAYNREYTLVINAILTGIIARIEPTFHSQAMAEIKRGQRSAYLELCTHRKYEKALDIASVCLSGGLMLYLLLAFVLPMLADFFMF
;
A
#
# COMPACT_ATOMS: atom_id res chain seq x y z
N MET A 1 -21.36 -4.92 -14.98
CA MET A 1 -20.23 -4.09 -14.44
C MET A 1 -20.74 -3.20 -13.30
N LYS A 2 -19.88 -2.45 -12.59
CA LYS A 2 -20.34 -1.55 -11.51
C LYS A 2 -19.73 -0.16 -11.63
N LYS A 3 -20.53 0.91 -11.57
CA LYS A 3 -20.10 2.31 -11.72
C LYS A 3 -20.23 3.07 -10.41
N CYS A 4 -19.26 3.92 -10.13
CA CYS A 4 -19.38 4.91 -9.06
C CYS A 4 -20.10 6.17 -9.58
N HIS A 5 -21.15 6.61 -8.90
CA HIS A 5 -21.85 7.84 -9.27
C HIS A 5 -20.96 9.09 -9.09
N ASN A 6 -20.20 9.16 -7.99
CA ASN A 6 -19.39 10.33 -7.65
C ASN A 6 -18.11 10.43 -8.50
N CYS A 7 -17.36 9.34 -8.61
CA CYS A 7 -16.10 9.31 -9.35
C CYS A 7 -16.27 9.02 -10.85
N LYS A 8 -17.47 8.59 -11.27
CA LYS A 8 -17.77 8.15 -12.66
C LYS A 8 -16.88 7.00 -13.19
N ILE A 9 -16.15 6.30 -12.32
CA ILE A 9 -15.27 5.15 -12.64
C ILE A 9 -16.10 3.86 -12.70
N VAL A 10 -15.79 3.02 -13.69
CA VAL A 10 -16.36 1.67 -13.85
C VAL A 10 -15.37 0.64 -13.32
N PHE A 11 -15.86 -0.27 -12.49
CA PHE A 11 -15.13 -1.41 -11.94
C PHE A 11 -15.67 -2.70 -12.55
N HIS A 12 -14.75 -3.56 -13.00
CA HIS A 12 -15.08 -4.86 -13.59
C HIS A 12 -15.17 -5.99 -12.54
N HIS A 13 -14.65 -5.77 -11.33
CA HIS A 13 -14.64 -6.79 -10.28
C HIS A 13 -16.05 -7.01 -9.69
N PRO A 14 -16.62 -8.24 -9.75
CA PRO A 14 -18.01 -8.51 -9.35
C PRO A 14 -18.24 -8.31 -7.85
N ASP A 15 -17.26 -8.67 -7.00
CA ASP A 15 -17.40 -8.58 -5.54
C ASP A 15 -17.29 -7.16 -4.96
N ARG A 16 -16.91 -6.16 -5.76
CA ARG A 16 -16.71 -4.80 -5.23
C ARG A 16 -18.06 -4.12 -5.06
N ILE A 17 -18.39 -3.69 -3.84
CA ILE A 17 -19.67 -3.02 -3.53
C ILE A 17 -19.51 -1.51 -3.40
N ARG A 18 -18.31 -1.04 -3.07
CA ARG A 18 -18.00 0.39 -2.84
C ARG A 18 -16.86 0.85 -3.74
N CYS A 19 -16.89 2.13 -4.11
CA CYS A 19 -15.81 2.79 -4.84
C CYS A 19 -14.53 2.79 -4.00
N LEU A 20 -13.41 2.53 -4.67
CA LEU A 20 -12.09 2.52 -4.03
C LEU A 20 -11.68 3.91 -3.51
N TYR A 21 -12.11 4.98 -4.21
CA TYR A 21 -11.61 6.34 -4.00
C TYR A 21 -12.51 7.22 -3.14
N CYS A 22 -13.84 7.09 -3.29
CA CYS A 22 -14.80 7.92 -2.55
C CYS A 22 -15.72 7.12 -1.60
N HIS A 23 -15.54 5.80 -1.51
CA HIS A 23 -16.36 4.89 -0.69
C HIS A 23 -17.86 4.83 -1.00
N ALA A 24 -18.35 5.60 -1.97
CA ALA A 24 -19.74 5.55 -2.40
C ALA A 24 -20.11 4.14 -2.89
N VAL A 25 -21.36 3.74 -2.63
CA VAL A 25 -21.89 2.46 -3.12
C VAL A 25 -21.87 2.48 -4.64
N LEU A 26 -21.42 1.38 -5.24
CA LEU A 26 -21.38 1.24 -6.69
C LEU A 26 -22.75 0.80 -7.22
N THR A 27 -23.17 1.43 -8.30
CA THR A 27 -24.41 1.09 -9.01
C THR A 27 -24.10 0.00 -10.03
N VAL A 28 -24.91 -1.06 -10.06
CA VAL A 28 -24.79 -2.11 -11.08
C VAL A 28 -25.22 -1.50 -12.41
N LEU A 29 -24.33 -1.55 -13.40
CA LEU A 29 -24.66 -1.22 -14.78
C LEU A 29 -25.21 -2.50 -15.44
N SER A 30 -26.42 -2.39 -16.00
CA SER A 30 -26.93 -3.33 -16.99
C SER A 30 -26.12 -3.21 -18.28
N ASP A 31 -25.99 -4.30 -19.03
CA ASP A 31 -25.14 -4.36 -20.23
C ASP A 31 -25.61 -3.39 -21.35
N ASP A 32 -26.87 -2.93 -21.29
CA ASP A 32 -27.47 -2.00 -22.25
C ASP A 32 -27.46 -0.52 -21.80
N ALA A 33 -26.90 -0.20 -20.62
CA ALA A 33 -26.93 1.17 -20.11
C ALA A 33 -25.93 2.07 -20.90
N PRO A 34 -26.37 3.24 -21.42
CA PRO A 34 -25.48 4.13 -22.16
C PRO A 34 -24.34 4.63 -21.27
N LEU A 35 -23.09 4.35 -21.69
CA LEU A 35 -21.87 4.78 -20.99
C LEU A 35 -21.60 6.29 -21.06
N GLY A 36 -22.52 7.10 -21.60
CA GLY A 36 -22.30 8.49 -22.02
C GLY A 36 -21.75 9.45 -20.96
N ASP A 37 -22.02 9.20 -19.68
CA ASP A 37 -21.49 9.98 -18.54
C ASP A 37 -20.53 9.19 -17.64
N ALA A 38 -20.19 7.95 -18.01
CA ALA A 38 -19.07 7.29 -17.36
C ALA A 38 -17.79 7.92 -17.92
N VAL A 39 -16.74 8.01 -17.11
CA VAL A 39 -15.41 8.08 -17.71
C VAL A 39 -15.17 6.66 -18.26
N ALA A 40 -15.81 6.44 -19.41
CA ALA A 40 -15.85 5.22 -20.16
C ALA A 40 -14.48 5.05 -20.78
N PHE A 41 -13.56 4.44 -20.04
CA PHE A 41 -12.31 3.98 -20.63
C PHE A 41 -12.58 2.69 -21.43
N LEU A 42 -13.43 2.81 -22.45
CA LEU A 42 -13.42 1.90 -23.59
C LEU A 42 -12.26 2.34 -24.46
N SER A 43 -11.20 1.55 -24.48
CA SER A 43 -10.14 1.80 -25.45
C SER A 43 -10.45 1.09 -26.74
N LYS A 44 -10.52 1.89 -27.79
CA LYS A 44 -9.92 1.53 -29.07
C LYS A 44 -8.43 1.26 -28.83
N GLU A 45 -8.02 0.04 -29.18
CA GLU A 45 -6.74 -0.33 -29.78
C GLU A 45 -5.50 0.49 -29.36
N ASP A 46 -4.90 0.13 -28.23
CA ASP A 46 -3.44 0.00 -28.00
C ASP A 46 -3.16 -0.03 -26.48
N ASP A 47 -3.30 -1.22 -25.88
CA ASP A 47 -3.18 -1.43 -24.42
C ASP A 47 -1.73 -1.61 -23.93
N THR A 48 -0.74 -1.62 -24.83
CA THR A 48 0.67 -1.87 -24.47
C THR A 48 1.48 -0.58 -24.27
N THR A 49 1.11 0.52 -24.89
CA THR A 49 1.80 1.83 -24.77
C THR A 49 1.45 2.58 -23.49
N VAL A 50 0.26 2.34 -22.90
CA VAL A 50 -0.19 3.00 -21.65
C VAL A 50 0.64 2.56 -20.44
N LEU A 51 1.19 1.34 -20.43
CA LEU A 51 2.08 0.85 -19.37
C LEU A 51 3.44 1.60 -19.32
N LEU A 52 3.79 2.36 -20.36
CA LEU A 52 5.07 3.08 -20.50
C LEU A 52 4.92 4.61 -20.59
N SER A 53 3.72 5.14 -20.82
CA SER A 53 3.48 6.58 -20.85
C SER A 53 3.17 7.12 -19.45
N ASN A 54 3.97 8.08 -18.97
CA ASN A 54 3.72 8.81 -17.71
C ASN A 54 2.49 9.74 -17.77
N ASP A 55 1.79 9.85 -18.90
CA ASP A 55 0.60 10.68 -19.08
C ASP A 55 -0.66 10.03 -18.49
N THR A 56 -0.70 9.98 -17.17
CA THR A 56 -1.86 9.53 -16.36
C THR A 56 -2.70 10.70 -15.81
N GLY A 57 -2.44 11.91 -16.30
CA GLY A 57 -2.92 13.16 -15.70
C GLY A 57 -4.43 13.29 -15.58
N SER A 58 -5.20 12.83 -16.56
CA SER A 58 -6.65 13.10 -16.61
C SER A 58 -7.47 12.37 -15.55
N LEU A 59 -7.11 11.13 -15.19
CA LEU A 59 -7.83 10.35 -14.18
C LEU A 59 -7.33 10.65 -12.77
N GLY A 60 -6.02 10.88 -12.62
CA GLY A 60 -5.41 11.36 -11.38
C GLY A 60 -6.01 12.70 -10.93
N GLU A 61 -6.26 13.64 -11.86
CA GLU A 61 -6.88 14.94 -11.58
C GLU A 61 -8.36 14.86 -11.17
N VAL A 62 -9.10 13.86 -11.67
CA VAL A 62 -10.52 13.65 -11.32
C VAL A 62 -10.65 12.96 -9.95
N ILE A 63 -9.73 12.03 -9.62
CA ILE A 63 -9.72 11.32 -8.34
C ILE A 63 -9.13 12.20 -7.23
N TRP A 64 -8.04 12.90 -7.53
CA TRP A 64 -7.30 13.75 -6.61
C TRP A 64 -7.38 15.18 -7.12
N LYS A 65 -8.30 15.97 -6.54
CA LYS A 65 -8.45 17.40 -6.87
C LYS A 65 -7.10 18.12 -6.68
N LYS A 66 -6.33 18.36 -7.75
CA LYS A 66 -5.13 19.21 -7.91
C LYS A 66 -4.00 19.20 -6.85
N ASP A 67 -4.22 18.66 -5.67
CA ASP A 67 -3.28 18.58 -4.56
C ASP A 67 -2.57 17.23 -4.62
N ALA A 68 -1.27 17.24 -4.37
CA ALA A 68 -0.49 16.02 -4.26
C ALA A 68 -1.10 15.13 -3.16
N LEU A 69 -1.48 13.91 -3.53
CA LEU A 69 -2.09 12.95 -2.61
C LEU A 69 -1.24 12.79 -1.36
N ASN A 70 -1.85 13.00 -0.18
CA ASN A 70 -1.17 12.77 1.10
C ASN A 70 -0.72 11.29 1.16
N PRO A 71 0.53 11.00 1.55
CA PRO A 71 1.03 9.64 1.68
C PRO A 71 0.13 8.72 2.52
N GLU A 72 -0.56 9.24 3.53
CA GLU A 72 -1.50 8.45 4.34
C GLU A 72 -2.74 8.02 3.55
N ASP A 73 -3.32 8.92 2.75
CA ASP A 73 -4.45 8.64 1.88
C ASP A 73 -4.06 7.65 0.78
N ALA A 74 -2.86 7.78 0.22
CA ALA A 74 -2.31 6.83 -0.75
C ALA A 74 -2.24 5.41 -0.15
N ARG A 75 -1.67 5.26 1.05
CA ARG A 75 -1.62 3.97 1.74
C ARG A 75 -3.00 3.42 2.00
N TYR A 76 -3.92 4.27 2.41
CA TYR A 76 -5.28 3.86 2.70
C TYR A 76 -5.99 3.31 1.44
N VAL A 77 -5.84 3.98 0.29
CA VAL A 77 -6.37 3.48 -1.00
C VAL A 77 -5.73 2.16 -1.40
N ILE A 78 -4.40 2.04 -1.32
CA ILE A 78 -3.68 0.81 -1.67
C ILE A 78 -4.14 -0.35 -0.76
N SER A 79 -4.20 -0.12 0.55
CA SER A 79 -4.65 -1.11 1.53
C SER A 79 -6.11 -1.55 1.29
N SER A 80 -6.98 -0.60 0.95
CA SER A 80 -8.38 -0.87 0.61
C SER A 80 -8.53 -1.62 -0.71
N TYR A 81 -7.65 -1.39 -1.68
CA TYR A 81 -7.63 -2.15 -2.93
C TYR A 81 -7.30 -3.62 -2.67
N PHE A 82 -6.22 -3.88 -1.95
CA PHE A 82 -5.79 -5.25 -1.62
C PHE A 82 -6.63 -5.91 -0.52
N LYS A 83 -7.57 -5.20 0.12
CA LYS A 83 -8.37 -5.69 1.26
C LYS A 83 -7.50 -6.14 2.45
N SER A 84 -6.33 -5.52 2.62
CA SER A 84 -5.48 -5.75 3.78
C SER A 84 -5.40 -4.51 4.63
N ARG A 85 -5.57 -4.70 5.94
CA ARG A 85 -5.47 -3.63 6.95
C ARG A 85 -4.56 -4.06 8.10
N THR A 86 -3.63 -4.97 7.83
CA THR A 86 -2.67 -5.46 8.83
C THR A 86 -1.56 -4.44 9.05
N PHE A 87 -1.04 -4.35 10.28
CA PHE A 87 0.14 -3.52 10.57
C PHE A 87 1.33 -4.00 9.75
N TYR A 88 1.46 -5.31 9.55
CA TYR A 88 2.46 -5.90 8.65
C TYR A 88 2.38 -5.33 7.23
N PHE A 89 1.18 -5.28 6.63
CA PHE A 89 0.99 -4.76 5.28
C PHE A 89 1.34 -3.27 5.21
N PHE A 90 0.85 -2.46 6.15
CA PHE A 90 1.17 -1.03 6.21
C PHE A 90 2.67 -0.77 6.42
N TYR A 91 3.31 -1.60 7.24
CA TYR A 91 4.76 -1.53 7.47
C TYR A 91 5.53 -1.84 6.18
N GLY A 92 5.18 -2.92 5.48
CA GLY A 92 5.79 -3.30 4.21
C GLY A 92 5.64 -2.22 3.14
N LEU A 93 4.43 -1.63 3.02
CA LEU A 93 4.18 -0.51 2.12
C LEU A 93 5.02 0.71 2.48
N SER A 94 5.08 1.08 3.77
CA SER A 94 5.88 2.21 4.26
C SER A 94 7.39 2.02 4.01
N ARG A 95 7.86 0.77 4.12
CA ARG A 95 9.25 0.40 3.81
C ARG A 95 9.55 0.51 2.32
N ASN A 96 8.63 0.07 1.46
CA ASN A 96 8.78 0.18 0.02
C ASN A 96 8.72 1.64 -0.45
N GLU A 97 7.84 2.47 0.12
CA GLU A 97 7.85 3.93 -0.11
C GLU A 97 9.21 4.56 0.22
N LEU A 98 9.84 4.15 1.33
CA LEU A 98 11.15 4.65 1.74
C LEU A 98 12.27 4.23 0.75
N LYS A 99 12.07 3.13 0.01
CA LYS A 99 12.95 2.70 -1.08
C LYS A 99 12.68 3.44 -2.39
N MET A 100 11.41 3.72 -2.71
CA MET A 100 10.96 4.24 -4.01
C MET A 100 11.40 5.67 -4.32
N GLU A 101 11.55 6.55 -3.32
CA GLU A 101 11.72 7.98 -3.61
C GLU A 101 12.84 8.67 -2.83
N LYS A 102 13.35 9.76 -3.42
CA LYS A 102 14.21 10.76 -2.77
C LYS A 102 13.41 11.80 -1.96
N LYS A 103 12.08 11.88 -2.16
CA LYS A 103 11.21 12.86 -1.51
C LYS A 103 10.88 12.52 -0.06
N TYR A 104 10.78 11.23 0.28
CA TYR A 104 10.55 10.78 1.64
C TYR A 104 11.84 10.80 2.47
N LYS A 105 12.23 12.01 2.91
CA LYS A 105 13.29 12.18 3.92
C LYS A 105 12.72 11.90 5.31
N ARG A 106 12.36 10.64 5.59
CA ARG A 106 12.03 10.20 6.95
C ARG A 106 13.07 9.23 7.47
N PHE A 107 13.40 9.35 8.76
CA PHE A 107 14.31 8.42 9.42
C PHE A 107 13.61 7.08 9.68
N PHE A 108 12.38 7.12 10.21
CA PHE A 108 11.65 5.89 10.51
C PHE A 108 10.96 5.30 9.28
N VAL A 109 10.95 3.97 9.18
CA VAL A 109 10.25 3.21 8.13
C VAL A 109 8.77 3.55 8.13
N HIS A 110 8.11 3.38 9.28
CA HIS A 110 6.76 3.86 9.54
C HIS A 110 6.83 5.11 10.45
N PRO A 111 6.15 6.23 10.11
CA PRO A 111 6.14 7.42 10.96
C PRO A 111 5.57 7.11 12.35
N PHE A 112 6.14 7.69 13.41
CA PHE A 112 5.64 7.52 14.76
C PHE A 112 4.34 8.29 14.97
N HIS A 113 3.34 7.60 15.52
CA HIS A 113 2.05 8.15 15.92
C HIS A 113 1.78 7.76 17.39
N PHE A 114 0.83 8.43 18.06
CA PHE A 114 0.46 8.06 19.44
C PHE A 114 -0.06 6.62 19.57
N ASN A 115 -0.58 6.04 18.49
CA ASN A 115 -1.05 4.66 18.49
C ASN A 115 0.07 3.63 18.70
N PHE A 116 1.35 4.01 18.63
CA PHE A 116 2.46 3.08 18.84
C PHE A 116 2.53 2.49 20.25
N PHE A 117 1.94 3.15 21.25
CA PHE A 117 1.80 2.57 22.61
C PHE A 117 0.92 1.33 22.64
N LEU A 118 0.02 1.16 21.65
CA LEU A 118 -0.84 -0.02 21.51
C LEU A 118 -0.19 -1.13 20.69
N ILE A 119 0.99 -0.88 20.10
CA ILE A 119 1.72 -1.81 19.22
C ILE A 119 3.24 -1.74 19.50
N VAL A 120 3.63 -1.84 20.78
CA VAL A 120 5.02 -1.70 21.26
C VAL A 120 5.99 -2.64 20.53
N PRO A 121 5.68 -3.93 20.27
CA PRO A 121 6.57 -4.79 19.49
C PRO A 121 6.86 -4.26 18.09
N TRP A 122 5.84 -3.71 17.41
CA TRP A 122 6.02 -3.07 16.09
C TRP A 122 6.83 -1.78 16.18
N ALA A 123 6.67 -1.00 17.26
CA ALA A 123 7.49 0.18 17.51
C ALA A 123 8.98 -0.18 17.58
N PHE A 124 9.30 -1.24 18.32
CA PHE A 124 10.67 -1.72 18.46
C PHE A 124 11.26 -2.21 17.13
N ILE A 125 10.50 -3.01 16.37
CA ILE A 125 10.89 -3.45 15.02
C ILE A 125 11.13 -2.24 14.11
N ASN A 126 10.26 -1.24 14.15
CA ASN A 126 10.38 -0.03 13.35
C ASN A 126 11.69 0.70 13.65
N VAL A 127 12.08 0.85 14.93
CA VAL A 127 13.35 1.50 15.30
C VAL A 127 14.55 0.72 14.74
N ILE A 128 14.61 -0.59 15.01
CA ILE A 128 15.74 -1.43 14.59
C ILE A 128 15.86 -1.46 13.06
N ASP A 129 14.78 -1.76 12.36
CA ASP A 129 14.81 -1.86 10.91
C ASP A 129 15.06 -0.51 10.25
N SER A 130 14.64 0.61 10.84
CA SER A 130 15.00 1.94 10.35
C SER A 130 16.51 2.18 10.39
N VAL A 131 17.15 1.84 11.51
CA VAL A 131 18.62 1.93 11.64
C VAL A 131 19.30 1.03 10.61
N LEU A 132 18.91 -0.25 10.54
CA LEU A 132 19.47 -1.21 9.59
C LEU A 132 19.24 -0.77 8.13
N PHE A 133 18.08 -0.18 7.84
CA PHE A 133 17.73 0.29 6.52
C PHE A 133 18.68 1.40 6.06
N HIS A 134 18.88 2.45 6.86
CA HIS A 134 19.77 3.55 6.49
C HIS A 134 21.24 3.14 6.43
N LEU A 135 21.64 2.13 7.22
CA LEU A 135 22.98 1.58 7.13
C LEU A 135 23.20 0.78 5.84
N ARG A 136 22.22 -0.03 5.43
CA ARG A 136 22.35 -0.98 4.32
C ARG A 136 21.98 -0.41 2.95
N TYR A 137 20.98 0.47 2.86
CA TYR A 137 20.42 0.97 1.61
C TYR A 137 20.86 2.42 1.35
N ARG A 138 22.00 2.57 0.65
CA ARG A 138 22.62 3.90 0.40
C ARG A 138 22.56 4.35 -1.05
N GLN A 139 22.43 3.42 -2.00
CA GLN A 139 22.48 3.70 -3.44
C GLN A 139 21.11 3.54 -4.08
N TYR A 140 20.89 4.26 -5.17
CA TYR A 140 19.66 4.22 -5.96
C TYR A 140 19.96 3.62 -7.33
N CYS A 141 19.06 2.77 -7.82
CA CYS A 141 19.13 2.27 -9.19
C CYS A 141 18.78 3.40 -10.18
N PRO A 142 19.55 3.61 -11.26
CA PRO A 142 19.20 4.59 -12.29
C PRO A 142 17.94 4.19 -13.06
N THR A 143 17.67 2.89 -13.20
CA THR A 143 16.57 2.34 -14.01
C THR A 143 15.25 2.33 -13.25
N CYS A 144 15.18 1.62 -12.11
CA CYS A 144 13.93 1.53 -11.34
C CYS A 144 13.73 2.70 -10.36
N LYS A 145 14.78 3.47 -10.05
CA LYS A 145 14.79 4.55 -9.04
C LYS A 145 14.60 4.10 -7.59
N TRP A 146 14.72 2.80 -7.29
CA TRP A 146 14.66 2.27 -5.93
C TRP A 146 16.02 2.23 -5.25
N LYS A 147 16.01 2.39 -3.92
CA LYS A 147 17.15 2.07 -3.08
C LYS A 147 17.42 0.57 -3.09
N TYR A 148 18.68 0.19 -3.18
CA TYR A 148 19.10 -1.21 -3.11
C TYR A 148 20.28 -1.41 -2.15
N ALA A 149 20.47 -2.66 -1.74
CA ALA A 149 21.53 -3.05 -0.84
C ALA A 149 22.72 -3.59 -1.64
N GLY A 150 23.89 -2.96 -1.49
CA GLY A 150 25.10 -3.44 -2.15
C GLY A 150 26.07 -2.30 -2.46
N LYS A 151 27.31 -2.66 -2.79
CA LYS A 151 28.33 -1.73 -3.32
C LYS A 151 28.48 -1.81 -4.84
N GLY A 152 27.68 -2.66 -5.51
CA GLY A 152 27.81 -2.98 -6.93
C GLY A 152 26.53 -2.69 -7.71
N GLU A 153 26.34 -3.43 -8.81
CA GLU A 153 25.15 -3.30 -9.65
C GLU A 153 23.89 -3.85 -8.97
N HIS A 154 22.76 -3.22 -9.28
CA HIS A 154 21.45 -3.65 -8.77
C HIS A 154 21.03 -4.94 -9.47
N ASP A 155 20.63 -5.97 -8.71
CA ASP A 155 20.18 -7.25 -9.28
C ASP A 155 19.06 -7.05 -10.31
N PRO A 156 19.24 -7.42 -11.58
CA PRO A 156 18.22 -7.24 -12.62
C PRO A 156 16.83 -7.79 -12.23
N ARG A 157 16.78 -8.87 -11.45
CA ARG A 157 15.52 -9.47 -10.98
C ARG A 157 14.82 -8.60 -9.94
N GLU A 158 15.57 -8.08 -8.96
CA GLU A 158 15.05 -7.13 -7.98
C GLU A 158 14.61 -5.82 -8.68
N CYS A 159 15.36 -5.38 -9.70
CA CYS A 159 15.02 -4.21 -10.50
C CYS A 159 13.69 -4.39 -11.24
N ALA A 160 13.47 -5.55 -11.87
CA ALA A 160 12.23 -5.88 -12.56
C ALA A 160 11.03 -5.92 -11.59
N TYR A 161 11.19 -6.60 -10.46
CA TYR A 161 10.17 -6.63 -9.39
C TYR A 161 9.81 -5.22 -8.89
N ASN A 162 10.83 -4.38 -8.63
CA ASN A 162 10.62 -3.02 -8.15
C ASN A 162 9.90 -2.13 -9.19
N ARG A 163 10.18 -2.35 -10.48
CA ARG A 163 9.45 -1.68 -11.57
C ARG A 163 7.99 -2.12 -11.62
N GLU A 164 7.72 -3.42 -11.58
CA GLU A 164 6.36 -3.96 -11.53
C GLU A 164 5.59 -3.40 -10.33
N TYR A 165 6.22 -3.40 -9.14
CA TYR A 165 5.62 -2.82 -7.93
C TYR A 165 5.23 -1.36 -8.13
N THR A 166 6.14 -0.56 -8.69
CA THR A 166 5.89 0.86 -8.97
C THR A 166 4.72 1.05 -9.92
N LEU A 167 4.64 0.24 -10.97
CA LEU A 167 3.55 0.27 -11.95
C LEU A 167 2.21 -0.10 -11.30
N VAL A 168 2.17 -1.14 -10.46
CA VAL A 168 0.96 -1.55 -9.75
C VAL A 168 0.48 -0.45 -8.81
N ILE A 169 1.37 0.11 -7.99
CA ILE A 169 1.00 1.19 -7.07
C ILE A 169 0.51 2.42 -7.83
N ASN A 170 1.23 2.85 -8.86
CA ASN A 170 0.80 4.00 -9.67
C ASN A 170 -0.54 3.73 -10.38
N ALA A 171 -0.77 2.53 -10.91
CA ALA A 171 -2.04 2.16 -11.52
C ALA A 171 -3.21 2.23 -10.51
N ILE A 172 -2.98 1.81 -9.27
CA ILE A 172 -3.99 1.91 -8.20
C ILE A 172 -4.28 3.37 -7.87
N LEU A 173 -3.24 4.17 -7.64
CA LEU A 173 -3.38 5.57 -7.25
C LEU A 173 -3.97 6.42 -8.38
N THR A 174 -3.68 6.10 -9.64
CA THR A 174 -4.19 6.86 -10.79
C THR A 174 -5.59 6.45 -11.25
N GLY A 175 -6.16 5.35 -10.74
CA GLY A 175 -7.45 4.84 -11.23
C GLY A 175 -7.36 3.79 -12.33
N ILE A 176 -6.21 3.70 -13.02
CA ILE A 176 -6.02 2.89 -14.23
C ILE A 176 -6.13 1.38 -13.92
N ILE A 177 -5.86 0.98 -12.66
CA ILE A 177 -5.93 -0.43 -12.24
C ILE A 177 -7.27 -1.07 -12.60
N ALA A 178 -8.38 -0.32 -12.59
CA ALA A 178 -9.70 -0.86 -12.93
C ALA A 178 -9.78 -1.46 -14.35
N ARG A 179 -8.90 -1.03 -15.27
CA ARG A 179 -8.83 -1.51 -16.65
C ARG A 179 -7.76 -2.59 -16.83
N ILE A 180 -6.56 -2.36 -16.30
CA ILE A 180 -5.38 -3.18 -16.62
C ILE A 180 -5.10 -4.29 -15.60
N GLU A 181 -5.94 -4.44 -14.57
CA GLU A 181 -5.87 -5.52 -13.59
C GLU A 181 -5.77 -6.93 -14.22
N PRO A 182 -6.55 -7.29 -15.27
CA PRO A 182 -6.40 -8.59 -15.92
C PRO A 182 -5.00 -8.78 -16.54
N THR A 183 -4.43 -7.71 -17.10
CA THR A 183 -3.08 -7.72 -17.66
C THR A 183 -2.04 -7.98 -16.57
N PHE A 184 -2.11 -7.27 -15.43
CA PHE A 184 -1.23 -7.54 -14.29
C PHE A 184 -1.36 -8.98 -13.78
N HIS A 185 -2.59 -9.51 -13.70
CA HIS A 185 -2.81 -10.89 -13.29
C HIS A 185 -2.18 -11.88 -14.28
N SER A 186 -2.37 -11.69 -15.60
CA SER A 186 -1.77 -12.55 -16.62
C SER A 186 -0.24 -12.51 -16.61
N GLN A 187 0.35 -11.32 -16.45
CA GLN A 187 1.80 -11.13 -16.36
C GLN A 187 2.35 -11.79 -15.10
N ALA A 188 1.72 -11.58 -13.95
CA ALA A 188 2.09 -12.21 -12.69
C ALA A 188 2.11 -13.74 -12.81
N MET A 189 1.07 -14.33 -13.40
CA MET A 189 1.00 -15.78 -13.62
C MET A 189 2.08 -16.27 -14.59
N ALA A 190 2.42 -15.49 -15.61
CA ALA A 190 3.50 -15.82 -16.54
C ALA A 190 4.89 -15.79 -15.86
N GLU A 191 5.15 -14.79 -15.01
CA GLU A 191 6.41 -14.68 -14.27
C GLU A 191 6.59 -15.82 -13.26
N ILE A 192 5.53 -16.22 -12.57
CA ILE A 192 5.58 -17.37 -11.64
C ILE A 192 5.86 -18.68 -12.39
N LYS A 193 5.26 -18.88 -13.57
CA LYS A 193 5.58 -20.04 -14.42
C LYS A 193 7.04 -20.08 -14.85
N ARG A 194 7.71 -18.91 -14.94
CA ARG A 194 9.15 -18.78 -15.20
C ARG A 194 10.01 -18.90 -13.94
N GLY A 195 9.41 -19.16 -12.77
CA GLY A 195 10.12 -19.21 -11.47
C GLY A 195 10.55 -17.84 -10.96
N GLN A 196 9.97 -16.75 -11.48
CA GLN A 196 10.24 -15.39 -11.03
C GLN A 196 9.19 -14.90 -10.02
N ARG A 197 9.56 -13.89 -9.24
CA ARG A 197 8.65 -13.24 -8.28
C ARG A 197 7.85 -12.17 -9.00
N SER A 198 6.56 -12.08 -8.68
CA SER A 198 5.68 -10.99 -9.13
C SER A 198 5.27 -10.11 -7.96
N ALA A 199 5.47 -8.80 -8.11
CA ALA A 199 5.03 -7.81 -7.14
C ALA A 199 3.51 -7.78 -6.99
N TYR A 200 2.76 -7.92 -8.10
CA TYR A 200 1.31 -7.93 -8.08
C TYR A 200 0.76 -9.11 -7.24
N LEU A 201 1.27 -10.32 -7.48
CA LEU A 201 0.79 -11.48 -6.71
C LEU A 201 1.15 -11.36 -5.23
N GLU A 202 2.36 -10.91 -4.90
CA GLU A 202 2.76 -10.73 -3.50
C GLU A 202 1.88 -9.72 -2.77
N LEU A 203 1.51 -8.62 -3.43
CA LEU A 203 0.58 -7.63 -2.86
C LEU A 203 -0.84 -8.18 -2.68
N CYS A 204 -1.27 -9.10 -3.56
CA CYS A 204 -2.57 -9.77 -3.45
C CYS A 204 -2.59 -10.90 -2.40
N THR A 205 -1.42 -11.47 -2.09
CA THR A 205 -1.31 -12.67 -1.25
C THR A 205 -1.21 -12.28 0.23
N HIS A 206 -2.33 -12.30 0.93
CA HIS A 206 -2.36 -12.07 2.37
C HIS A 206 -2.02 -13.33 3.13
N ARG A 207 -0.93 -13.29 3.89
CA ARG A 207 -0.51 -14.45 4.66
C ARG A 207 -1.28 -14.50 5.98
N LYS A 208 -1.86 -15.66 6.32
CA LYS A 208 -2.68 -15.83 7.53
C LYS A 208 -1.95 -15.42 8.82
N TYR A 209 -0.62 -15.60 8.85
CA TYR A 209 0.18 -15.23 10.01
C TYR A 209 0.25 -13.72 10.26
N GLU A 210 0.02 -12.87 9.26
CA GLU A 210 0.12 -11.41 9.41
C GLU A 210 -0.92 -10.91 10.43
N LYS A 211 -2.15 -11.41 10.31
CA LYS A 211 -3.22 -11.12 11.27
C LYS A 211 -2.90 -11.64 12.67
N ALA A 212 -2.28 -12.83 12.75
CA ALA A 212 -1.89 -13.42 14.02
C ALA A 212 -0.79 -12.60 14.72
N LEU A 213 0.20 -12.10 13.97
CA LEU A 213 1.24 -11.21 14.48
C LEU A 213 0.67 -9.88 14.98
N ASP A 214 -0.30 -9.32 14.27
CA ASP A 214 -0.95 -8.09 14.70
C ASP A 214 -1.74 -8.28 16.00
N ILE A 215 -2.54 -9.34 16.09
CA ILE A 215 -3.28 -9.67 17.32
C ILE A 215 -2.32 -9.92 18.47
N ALA A 216 -1.25 -10.71 18.24
CA ALA A 216 -0.23 -10.97 19.25
C ALA A 216 0.45 -9.67 19.71
N SER A 217 0.77 -8.77 18.78
CA SER A 217 1.38 -7.48 19.10
C SER A 217 0.47 -6.61 19.98
N VAL A 218 -0.82 -6.55 19.67
CA VAL A 218 -1.81 -5.81 20.47
C VAL A 218 -1.98 -6.45 21.86
N CYS A 219 -2.11 -7.78 21.93
CA CYS A 219 -2.23 -8.49 23.21
C CYS A 219 -1.00 -8.28 24.10
N LEU A 220 0.21 -8.39 23.53
CA LEU A 220 1.46 -8.15 24.27
C LEU A 220 1.57 -6.70 24.75
N SER A 221 1.19 -5.74 23.91
CA SER A 221 1.21 -4.33 24.28
C SER A 221 0.20 -4.02 25.39
N GLY A 222 -1.03 -4.57 25.29
CA GLY A 222 -2.05 -4.43 26.33
C GLY A 222 -1.63 -5.06 27.65
N GLY A 223 -1.05 -6.26 27.62
CA GLY A 223 -0.51 -6.92 28.81
C GLY A 223 0.63 -6.13 29.45
N LEU A 224 1.56 -5.60 28.64
CA LEU A 224 2.64 -4.74 29.13
C LEU A 224 2.12 -3.46 29.76
N MET A 225 1.15 -2.77 29.12
CA MET A 225 0.57 -1.54 29.66
C MET A 225 -0.19 -1.80 30.97
N LEU A 226 -0.92 -2.91 31.07
CA LEU A 226 -1.58 -3.31 32.31
C LEU A 226 -0.56 -3.59 33.42
N TYR A 227 0.52 -4.32 33.10
CA TYR A 227 1.61 -4.57 34.04
C TYR A 227 2.25 -3.27 34.53
N LEU A 228 2.57 -2.33 33.63
CA LEU A 228 3.15 -1.04 34.01
C LEU A 228 2.20 -0.22 34.88
N LEU A 229 0.90 -0.25 34.60
CA LEU A 229 -0.11 0.43 35.42
C LEU A 229 -0.14 -0.14 36.84
N LEU A 230 -0.18 -1.47 36.98
CA LEU A 230 -0.20 -2.12 38.29
C LEU A 230 1.13 -1.95 39.05
N ALA A 231 2.26 -2.01 38.34
CA ALA A 231 3.59 -1.95 38.95
C ALA A 231 4.03 -0.53 39.32
N PHE A 232 3.58 0.50 38.62
CA PHE A 232 4.05 1.88 38.82
C PHE A 232 2.94 2.85 39.24
N VAL A 233 1.78 2.81 38.59
CA VAL A 233 0.71 3.78 38.87
C VAL A 233 0.02 3.46 40.19
N LEU A 234 -0.27 2.19 40.44
CA LEU A 234 -0.93 1.77 41.69
C LEU A 234 -0.11 2.11 42.96
N PRO A 235 1.19 1.78 43.07
CA PRO A 235 1.97 2.18 44.23
C PRO A 235 2.10 3.69 44.37
N MET A 236 2.27 4.43 43.26
CA MET A 236 2.33 5.89 43.31
C MET A 236 1.02 6.51 43.84
N LEU A 237 -0.14 5.98 43.46
CA LEU A 237 -1.43 6.41 44.01
C LEU A 237 -1.56 6.04 45.49
N ALA A 238 -1.14 4.83 45.88
CA ALA A 238 -1.17 4.41 47.28
C ALA A 238 -0.33 5.33 48.16
N ASP A 239 0.89 5.69 47.72
CA ASP A 239 1.76 6.62 48.43
C ASP A 239 1.16 8.03 48.49
N PHE A 240 0.48 8.48 47.43
CA PHE A 240 -0.18 9.78 47.38
C PHE A 240 -1.40 9.87 48.31
N PHE A 241 -2.21 8.82 48.43
CA PHE A 241 -3.39 8.79 49.30
C PHE A 241 -3.07 8.45 50.77
N MET A 242 -1.87 7.94 51.06
CA MET A 242 -1.38 7.74 52.44
C MET A 242 -0.74 9.00 53.06
N PHE A 243 -0.64 10.09 52.30
CA PHE A 243 -0.28 11.44 52.76
C PHE A 243 -1.53 12.32 52.91
#